data_AF-A0A0N1IM87-F1
#
_entry.id   AF-A0A0N1IM87-F1
#
_cell.length_a   1.000
_cell.length_b   1.000
_cell.length_c   1.000
_cell.angle_alpha   90.00
_cell.angle_beta   90.00
_cell.angle_gamma   90.00
#
_symmetry.space_group_name_H-M   'P 1'
#
loop_
_entity.id
_entity.type
_entity.pdbx_description
1 polymer ?
#
loop_
_entity_poly.entity_id
_entity_poly.type
_entity_poly.pdbx_seq_one_letter_code
_entity_poly.pdbx_strand_id
1 'polypeptide(L)'
;MNSFKGAHSEAERGVDAAEVLTMDKLPITCEKRAGCTLPDLASKKFLVSPSMTVGTFAELLRKRIALEASEPFHLFVKDEVIMASGMAMRELHRSCKEADQFLRLYYGNDSPGDAAAMGPYKILHPVQERVSEAQESISQGKIPVICERAEGSSLPDLDRKEYTVASTMKVGCFSVLLRERIAATVTEPVFLFLGSRLLTANQISMQELYDSHKDKDGLLYVTYSEHAPENVVCVGEYRSTHDLVERKQDAAEAAAMGKIPIICEKREGSLVTDLIKKKFVVEPTMTVGMVAAVLSKRVTSEVGHHIFLFIGDSVLTASSISISDFYNAYKDAEDGLLYVSYSSELPPLTPQLGQYKASYTHKERVRDAEKALQMDKLPIICERKDGSCIPAINHRKFLVPQEISVGKLIEMLKERVAQEVDAPIQIFVRGDIITNYNEPAMEVYEGYKDTDKFLYVTYSDVRS
;
A
#
# COMPACT_ATOMS: atom_id res chain seq x y z
N MET A 1 19.81 -26.48 -26.41
CA MET A 1 19.25 -26.07 -27.72
C MET A 1 20.06 -24.90 -28.24
N ASN A 2 20.61 -25.00 -29.46
CA ASN A 2 21.49 -23.99 -30.03
C ASN A 2 20.70 -22.69 -30.31
N SER A 3 21.08 -21.60 -29.63
CA SER A 3 20.58 -20.26 -29.98
C SER A 3 21.06 -19.89 -31.38
N PHE A 4 20.24 -19.16 -32.15
CA PHE A 4 20.59 -18.63 -33.47
C PHE A 4 21.93 -17.85 -33.45
N LYS A 5 22.24 -17.18 -32.32
CA LYS A 5 23.53 -16.51 -32.09
C LYS A 5 24.73 -17.47 -32.08
N GLY A 6 24.54 -18.72 -31.68
CA GLY A 6 25.59 -19.74 -31.63
C GLY A 6 25.79 -20.49 -32.95
N ALA A 7 24.85 -20.40 -33.89
CA ALA A 7 24.87 -21.16 -35.15
C ALA A 7 25.52 -20.41 -36.33
N HIS A 8 25.62 -19.08 -36.28
CA HIS A 8 26.14 -18.22 -37.35
C HIS A 8 27.17 -17.23 -36.79
N SER A 9 28.08 -16.71 -37.61
CA SER A 9 29.00 -15.64 -37.21
C SER A 9 28.27 -14.28 -37.11
N GLU A 10 28.86 -13.31 -36.40
CA GLU A 10 28.28 -11.96 -36.27
C GLU A 10 28.15 -11.24 -37.61
N ALA A 11 29.15 -11.40 -38.50
CA ALA A 11 29.14 -10.82 -39.84
C ALA A 11 28.00 -11.40 -40.70
N GLU A 12 27.81 -12.72 -40.68
CA GLU A 12 26.71 -13.38 -41.42
C GLU A 12 25.34 -12.94 -40.93
N ARG A 13 25.16 -12.83 -39.60
CA ARG A 13 23.92 -12.30 -39.02
C ARG A 13 23.68 -10.84 -39.40
N GLY A 14 24.73 -10.02 -39.43
CA GLY A 14 24.65 -8.62 -39.83
C GLY A 14 24.20 -8.44 -41.29
N VAL A 15 24.69 -9.29 -42.20
CA VAL A 15 24.26 -9.28 -43.62
C VAL A 15 22.79 -9.65 -43.76
N ASP A 16 22.36 -10.74 -43.10
CA ASP A 16 20.96 -11.19 -43.11
C ASP A 16 20.01 -10.11 -42.53
N ALA A 17 20.40 -9.46 -41.43
CA ALA A 17 19.63 -8.38 -40.84
C ALA A 17 19.54 -7.15 -41.78
N ALA A 18 20.62 -6.81 -42.48
CA ALA A 18 20.64 -5.70 -43.44
C ALA A 18 19.67 -5.95 -44.60
N GLU A 19 19.65 -7.18 -45.15
CA GLU A 19 18.71 -7.57 -46.20
C GLU A 19 17.25 -7.43 -45.74
N VAL A 20 16.94 -7.94 -44.55
CA VAL A 20 15.61 -7.83 -43.94
C VAL A 20 15.17 -6.36 -43.79
N LEU A 21 16.09 -5.48 -43.35
CA LEU A 21 15.80 -4.06 -43.18
C LEU A 21 15.47 -3.35 -44.50
N THR A 22 16.01 -3.81 -45.63
CA THR A 22 15.64 -3.26 -46.96
C THR A 22 14.18 -3.53 -47.33
N MET A 23 13.57 -4.55 -46.72
CA MET A 23 12.17 -4.92 -46.94
C MET A 23 11.19 -4.17 -46.01
N ASP A 24 11.67 -3.14 -45.28
CA ASP A 24 10.94 -2.45 -44.20
C ASP A 24 10.38 -3.46 -43.17
N LYS A 25 11.21 -4.44 -42.80
CA LYS A 25 10.94 -5.40 -41.73
C LYS A 25 12.04 -5.33 -40.68
N LEU A 26 11.67 -5.61 -39.44
CA LEU A 26 12.60 -5.63 -38.32
C LEU A 26 13.06 -7.07 -38.03
N PRO A 27 14.37 -7.34 -38.00
CA PRO A 27 14.92 -8.64 -37.64
C PRO A 27 14.90 -8.81 -36.11
N ILE A 28 14.01 -9.67 -35.62
CA ILE A 28 13.82 -9.93 -34.19
C ILE A 28 14.03 -11.41 -33.90
N THR A 29 14.70 -11.67 -32.78
CA THR A 29 14.73 -13.00 -32.18
C THR A 29 13.95 -12.98 -30.88
N CYS A 30 13.16 -14.01 -30.62
CA CYS A 30 12.43 -14.15 -29.37
C CYS A 30 12.62 -15.56 -28.80
N GLU A 31 13.17 -15.66 -27.60
CA GLU A 31 13.48 -16.93 -26.94
C GLU A 31 12.87 -17.02 -25.53
N LYS A 32 12.64 -18.24 -25.06
CA LYS A 32 12.12 -18.47 -23.70
C LYS A 32 13.19 -18.17 -22.66
N ARG A 33 12.87 -17.47 -21.57
CA ARG A 33 13.80 -17.29 -20.44
C ARG A 33 14.02 -18.59 -19.67
N ALA A 34 15.17 -18.70 -19.00
CA ALA A 34 15.42 -19.79 -18.06
C ALA A 34 14.45 -19.68 -16.87
N GLY A 35 13.85 -20.80 -16.45
CA GLY A 35 12.87 -20.83 -15.35
C GLY A 35 11.42 -20.59 -15.76
N CYS A 36 11.17 -20.10 -16.98
CA CYS A 36 9.83 -19.91 -17.51
C CYS A 36 9.07 -21.24 -17.66
N THR A 37 7.79 -21.25 -17.29
CA THR A 37 6.92 -22.46 -17.37
C THR A 37 6.14 -22.55 -18.68
N LEU A 38 6.09 -21.47 -19.47
CA LEU A 38 5.32 -21.40 -20.72
C LEU A 38 5.86 -22.34 -21.81
N PRO A 39 5.03 -22.76 -22.78
CA PRO A 39 5.49 -23.57 -23.92
C PRO A 39 6.55 -22.87 -24.78
N ASP A 40 7.42 -23.65 -25.43
CA ASP A 40 8.42 -23.13 -26.37
C ASP A 40 7.80 -22.65 -27.69
N LEU A 41 8.28 -21.51 -28.20
CA LEU A 41 7.97 -21.04 -29.54
C LEU A 41 8.58 -21.96 -30.61
N ALA A 42 7.75 -22.39 -31.57
CA ALA A 42 8.20 -23.20 -32.70
C ALA A 42 9.23 -22.50 -33.60
N SER A 43 9.13 -21.17 -33.74
CA SER A 43 10.14 -20.34 -34.43
C SER A 43 10.63 -19.25 -33.50
N LYS A 44 11.95 -19.05 -33.51
CA LYS A 44 12.65 -18.03 -32.71
C LYS A 44 12.97 -16.76 -33.50
N LYS A 45 12.86 -16.78 -34.84
CA LYS A 45 13.16 -15.65 -35.72
C LYS A 45 11.86 -15.06 -36.27
N PHE A 46 11.75 -13.74 -36.22
CA PHE A 46 10.56 -12.98 -36.58
C PHE A 46 10.94 -11.79 -37.45
N LEU A 47 10.14 -11.56 -38.50
CA LEU A 47 10.22 -10.38 -39.36
C LEU A 47 8.99 -9.52 -39.07
N VAL A 48 9.18 -8.45 -38.30
CA VAL A 48 8.06 -7.67 -37.75
C VAL A 48 7.89 -6.36 -38.52
N SER A 49 6.64 -5.92 -38.69
CA SER A 49 6.38 -4.59 -39.26
C SER A 49 6.90 -3.52 -38.30
N PRO A 50 7.60 -2.48 -38.78
CA PRO A 50 8.10 -1.41 -37.93
C PRO A 50 7.00 -0.63 -37.19
N SER A 51 5.78 -0.62 -37.74
CA SER A 51 4.61 0.04 -37.15
C SER A 51 3.87 -0.80 -36.11
N MET A 52 4.18 -2.11 -36.01
CA MET A 52 3.58 -2.98 -34.99
C MET A 52 3.99 -2.50 -33.60
N THR A 53 3.09 -2.55 -32.62
CA THR A 53 3.43 -2.22 -31.23
C THR A 53 4.02 -3.41 -30.48
N VAL A 54 4.76 -3.17 -29.40
CA VAL A 54 5.30 -4.23 -28.53
C VAL A 54 4.18 -5.13 -28.01
N GLY A 55 3.04 -4.56 -27.58
CA GLY A 55 1.87 -5.30 -27.13
C GLY A 55 1.27 -6.15 -28.24
N THR A 56 1.10 -5.59 -29.45
CA THR A 56 0.60 -6.37 -30.60
C THR A 56 1.51 -7.57 -30.91
N PHE A 57 2.83 -7.38 -30.77
CA PHE A 57 3.79 -8.46 -30.95
C PHE A 57 3.71 -9.50 -29.82
N ALA A 58 3.56 -9.08 -28.56
CA ALA A 58 3.31 -9.98 -27.43
C ALA A 58 2.06 -10.84 -27.66
N GLU A 59 0.96 -10.24 -28.12
CA GLU A 59 -0.31 -10.93 -28.38
C GLU A 59 -0.19 -11.96 -29.51
N LEU A 60 0.63 -11.65 -30.53
CA LEU A 60 0.97 -12.58 -31.58
C LEU A 60 1.72 -13.79 -31.00
N LEU A 61 2.69 -13.57 -30.11
CA LEU A 61 3.44 -14.64 -29.46
C LEU A 61 2.55 -15.50 -28.55
N ARG A 62 1.67 -14.87 -27.75
CA ARG A 62 0.66 -15.57 -26.92
C ARG A 62 -0.19 -16.53 -27.75
N LYS A 63 -0.68 -16.07 -28.91
CA LYS A 63 -1.45 -16.91 -29.85
C LYS A 63 -0.64 -18.09 -30.40
N ARG A 64 0.67 -17.91 -30.64
CA ARG A 64 1.55 -18.97 -31.16
C ARG A 64 1.84 -20.09 -30.15
N ILE A 65 1.77 -19.79 -28.85
CA ILE A 65 1.93 -20.79 -27.78
C ILE A 65 0.59 -21.24 -27.19
N ALA A 66 -0.54 -20.85 -27.80
CA ALA A 66 -1.89 -21.16 -27.34
C ALA A 66 -2.14 -20.78 -25.86
N LEU A 67 -1.65 -19.60 -25.46
CA LEU A 67 -1.81 -19.11 -24.09
C LEU A 67 -3.22 -18.52 -23.86
N GLU A 68 -3.84 -18.87 -22.74
CA GLU A 68 -5.13 -18.30 -22.33
C GLU A 68 -5.01 -16.81 -22.03
N ALA A 69 -6.10 -16.05 -22.19
CA ALA A 69 -6.07 -14.59 -22.03
C ALA A 69 -5.67 -14.12 -20.62
N SER A 70 -5.97 -14.91 -19.58
CA SER A 70 -5.68 -14.58 -18.19
C SER A 70 -4.28 -14.96 -17.72
N GLU A 71 -3.51 -15.75 -18.49
CA GLU A 71 -2.18 -16.19 -18.06
C GLU A 71 -1.13 -15.07 -18.28
N PRO A 72 -0.19 -14.88 -17.33
CA PRO A 72 0.82 -13.84 -17.44
C PRO A 72 1.82 -14.13 -18.57
N PHE A 73 2.14 -13.11 -19.35
CA PHE A 73 3.13 -13.16 -20.43
C PHE A 73 3.85 -11.83 -20.51
N HIS A 74 5.15 -11.85 -20.23
CA HIS A 74 5.98 -10.65 -20.22
C HIS A 74 7.10 -10.78 -21.26
N LEU A 75 7.39 -9.68 -21.94
CA LEU A 75 8.54 -9.56 -22.83
C LEU A 75 9.70 -8.88 -22.11
N PHE A 76 10.91 -9.29 -22.46
CA PHE A 76 12.13 -8.83 -21.83
C PHE A 76 13.17 -8.46 -22.87
N VAL A 77 13.95 -7.41 -22.59
CA VAL A 77 15.24 -7.18 -23.24
C VAL A 77 16.32 -7.50 -22.21
N LYS A 78 17.19 -8.46 -22.51
CA LYS A 78 18.14 -9.03 -21.53
C LYS A 78 17.36 -9.58 -20.32
N ASP A 79 17.50 -8.93 -19.15
CA ASP A 79 16.85 -9.33 -17.90
C ASP A 79 15.75 -8.36 -17.43
N GLU A 80 15.47 -7.30 -18.18
CA GLU A 80 14.51 -6.26 -17.78
C GLU A 80 13.17 -6.44 -18.53
N VAL A 81 12.07 -6.30 -17.79
CA VAL A 81 10.70 -6.41 -18.33
C VAL A 81 10.38 -5.16 -19.14
N ILE A 82 9.80 -5.34 -20.33
CA ILE A 82 9.31 -4.26 -21.18
C ILE A 82 7.87 -3.94 -20.77
N MET A 83 7.63 -2.76 -20.17
CA MET A 83 6.31 -2.28 -19.76
C MET A 83 5.73 -1.24 -20.75
N ALA A 84 6.23 -1.25 -21.98
CA ALA A 84 5.93 -0.25 -23.02
C ALA A 84 5.11 -0.87 -24.16
N SER A 85 3.99 -1.56 -23.87
CA SER A 85 3.15 -2.21 -24.89
C SER A 85 2.73 -1.31 -26.04
N GLY A 86 2.53 -0.01 -25.80
CA GLY A 86 2.18 0.98 -26.83
C GLY A 86 3.33 1.40 -27.75
N MET A 87 4.59 1.15 -27.38
CA MET A 87 5.76 1.55 -28.17
C MET A 87 5.80 0.81 -29.51
N ALA A 88 6.18 1.52 -30.58
CA ALA A 88 6.39 0.89 -31.88
C ALA A 88 7.65 0.01 -31.87
N MET A 89 7.58 -1.17 -32.50
CA MET A 89 8.72 -2.09 -32.60
C MET A 89 9.94 -1.45 -33.30
N ARG A 90 9.73 -0.45 -34.17
CA ARG A 90 10.82 0.34 -34.78
C ARG A 90 11.65 1.07 -33.74
N GLU A 91 11.00 1.62 -32.73
CA GLU A 91 11.63 2.40 -31.68
C GLU A 91 12.39 1.48 -30.72
N LEU A 92 11.75 0.39 -30.28
CA LEU A 92 12.41 -0.66 -29.49
C LEU A 92 13.62 -1.25 -30.22
N HIS A 93 13.50 -1.54 -31.52
CA HIS A 93 14.61 -2.04 -32.33
C HIS A 93 15.75 -1.03 -32.43
N ARG A 94 15.46 0.24 -32.68
CA ARG A 94 16.47 1.29 -32.78
C ARG A 94 17.31 1.39 -31.51
N SER A 95 16.66 1.29 -30.35
CA SER A 95 17.33 1.53 -29.07
C SER A 95 17.95 0.28 -28.44
N CYS A 96 17.42 -0.91 -28.72
CA CYS A 96 17.84 -2.15 -28.05
C CYS A 96 18.48 -3.21 -28.97
N LYS A 97 18.62 -2.94 -30.28
CA LYS A 97 19.33 -3.87 -31.18
C LYS A 97 20.79 -4.06 -30.78
N GLU A 98 21.31 -5.24 -31.07
CA GLU A 98 22.73 -5.54 -30.89
C GLU A 98 23.56 -5.12 -32.11
N ALA A 99 24.88 -5.30 -32.03
CA ALA A 99 25.82 -4.95 -33.10
C ALA A 99 25.45 -5.60 -34.45
N ASP A 100 24.93 -6.83 -34.41
CA ASP A 100 24.45 -7.58 -35.58
C ASP A 100 23.08 -7.14 -36.10
N GLN A 101 22.56 -5.99 -35.65
CA GLN A 101 21.27 -5.39 -36.02
C GLN A 101 20.03 -6.20 -35.63
N PHE A 102 20.18 -7.32 -34.90
CA PHE A 102 19.03 -8.03 -34.35
C PHE A 102 18.57 -7.41 -33.02
N LEU A 103 17.25 -7.30 -32.86
CA LEU A 103 16.64 -7.11 -31.54
C LEU A 103 16.41 -8.47 -30.90
N ARG A 104 16.96 -8.69 -29.70
CA ARG A 104 16.80 -9.95 -28.95
C ARG A 104 15.83 -9.74 -27.80
N LEU A 105 14.72 -10.44 -27.89
CA LEU A 105 13.67 -10.45 -26.90
C LEU A 105 13.62 -11.80 -26.20
N TYR A 106 13.18 -11.79 -24.97
CA TYR A 106 12.86 -13.00 -24.24
C TYR A 106 11.44 -12.94 -23.70
N TYR A 107 10.80 -14.09 -23.48
CA TYR A 107 9.47 -14.17 -22.86
C TYR A 107 9.45 -15.06 -21.62
N GLY A 108 8.57 -14.71 -20.68
CA GLY A 108 8.44 -15.35 -19.37
C GLY A 108 7.06 -15.13 -18.75
N ASN A 109 6.70 -15.97 -17.78
CA ASN A 109 5.50 -15.80 -16.95
C ASN A 109 5.81 -15.36 -15.52
N ASP A 110 7.08 -15.03 -15.25
CA ASP A 110 7.50 -14.50 -13.95
C ASP A 110 6.78 -13.18 -13.70
N SER A 111 6.16 -13.04 -12.53
CA SER A 111 5.60 -11.75 -12.12
C SER A 111 6.69 -10.68 -12.20
N PRO A 112 6.39 -9.49 -12.74
CA PRO A 112 7.23 -8.33 -12.51
C PRO A 112 7.12 -8.01 -11.00
N GLY A 113 7.88 -8.71 -10.16
CA GLY A 113 8.16 -8.25 -8.80
C GLY A 113 8.99 -6.97 -8.85
N ASP A 114 9.76 -6.67 -7.81
CA ASP A 114 10.73 -5.54 -7.79
C ASP A 114 11.84 -5.63 -8.87
N ALA A 115 11.71 -6.50 -9.86
CA ALA A 115 12.48 -6.46 -11.09
C ALA A 115 12.35 -5.08 -11.75
N ALA A 116 13.48 -4.49 -12.12
CA ALA A 116 13.54 -3.19 -12.77
C ALA A 116 12.67 -3.21 -14.05
N ALA A 117 11.47 -2.67 -13.96
CA ALA A 117 10.61 -2.42 -15.10
C ALA A 117 11.30 -1.39 -16.01
N MET A 118 11.43 -1.71 -17.30
CA MET A 118 11.79 -0.73 -18.33
C MET A 118 10.54 -0.03 -18.81
N GLY A 119 10.34 1.18 -18.29
CA GLY A 119 9.48 2.17 -18.94
C GLY A 119 10.10 2.67 -20.26
N PRO A 120 9.32 3.32 -21.13
CA PRO A 120 9.78 3.85 -22.42
C PRO A 120 11.08 4.67 -22.33
N TYR A 121 11.26 5.47 -21.28
CA TYR A 121 12.46 6.28 -21.08
C TYR A 121 13.73 5.43 -20.95
N LYS A 122 13.70 4.35 -20.15
CA LYS A 122 14.88 3.46 -19.99
C LYS A 122 15.27 2.76 -21.29
N ILE A 123 14.29 2.51 -22.16
CA ILE A 123 14.49 1.92 -23.48
C ILE A 123 15.16 2.94 -24.41
N LEU A 124 14.70 4.18 -24.39
CA LEU A 124 15.19 5.24 -25.27
C LEU A 124 16.56 5.80 -24.87
N HIS A 125 16.85 5.84 -23.57
CA HIS A 125 18.05 6.47 -23.03
C HIS A 125 19.02 5.42 -22.47
N PRO A 126 20.19 5.22 -23.11
CA PRO A 126 21.22 4.30 -22.63
C PRO A 126 21.64 4.62 -21.19
N VAL A 127 22.03 3.58 -20.43
CA VAL A 127 22.43 3.70 -19.01
C VAL A 127 23.45 4.81 -18.79
N GLN A 128 24.44 4.96 -19.68
CA GLN A 128 25.48 5.99 -19.53
C GLN A 128 24.92 7.41 -19.63
N GLU A 129 23.96 7.65 -20.52
CA GLU A 129 23.29 8.94 -20.67
C GLU A 129 22.47 9.27 -19.43
N ARG A 130 21.67 8.30 -18.96
CA ARG A 130 20.85 8.43 -17.75
C ARG A 130 21.68 8.75 -16.51
N VAL A 131 22.81 8.06 -16.34
CA VAL A 131 23.75 8.30 -15.22
C VAL A 131 24.37 9.69 -15.32
N SER A 132 24.76 10.13 -16.52
CA SER A 132 25.35 11.45 -16.73
C SER A 132 24.34 12.56 -16.40
N GLU A 133 23.11 12.43 -16.88
CA GLU A 133 22.03 13.40 -16.64
C GLU A 133 21.65 13.48 -15.15
N ALA A 134 21.56 12.31 -14.50
CA ALA A 134 21.31 12.24 -13.07
C ALA A 134 22.40 12.96 -12.27
N GLN A 135 23.68 12.71 -12.59
CA GLN A 135 24.82 13.35 -11.94
C GLN A 135 24.81 14.87 -12.11
N GLU A 136 24.48 15.36 -13.31
CA GLU A 136 24.38 16.81 -13.55
C GLU A 136 23.31 17.45 -12.65
N SER A 137 22.10 16.88 -12.61
CA SER A 137 21.00 17.38 -11.78
C SER A 137 21.36 17.39 -10.29
N ILE A 138 21.98 16.31 -9.81
CA ILE A 138 22.37 16.14 -8.41
C ILE A 138 23.50 17.11 -8.03
N SER A 139 24.44 17.37 -8.94
CA SER A 139 25.51 18.37 -8.70
C SER A 139 24.96 19.78 -8.47
N GLN A 140 23.78 20.07 -9.00
CA GLN A 140 23.05 21.33 -8.80
C GLN A 140 22.13 21.31 -7.56
N GLY A 141 22.16 20.25 -6.75
CA GLY A 141 21.29 20.10 -5.57
C GLY A 141 19.82 19.86 -5.89
N LYS A 142 19.53 19.35 -7.09
CA LYS A 142 18.17 19.06 -7.58
C LYS A 142 17.97 17.57 -7.79
N ILE A 143 16.73 17.13 -7.72
CA ILE A 143 16.33 15.74 -7.89
C ILE A 143 15.83 15.54 -9.33
N PRO A 144 16.44 14.61 -10.10
CA PRO A 144 15.95 14.24 -11.42
C PRO A 144 14.83 13.20 -11.29
N VAL A 145 13.69 13.48 -11.90
CA VAL A 145 12.48 12.65 -11.85
C VAL A 145 11.96 12.42 -13.25
N ILE A 146 11.78 11.16 -13.63
CA ILE A 146 11.18 10.75 -14.89
C ILE A 146 9.72 10.38 -14.61
N CYS A 147 8.79 11.00 -15.33
CA CYS A 147 7.35 10.79 -15.18
C CYS A 147 6.77 10.17 -16.45
N GLU A 148 6.28 8.94 -16.36
CA GLU A 148 5.72 8.20 -17.50
C GLU A 148 4.28 7.74 -17.24
N ARG A 149 3.49 7.61 -18.30
CA ARG A 149 2.16 7.02 -18.16
C ARG A 149 2.29 5.54 -17.82
N ALA A 150 1.47 5.06 -16.88
CA ALA A 150 1.39 3.66 -16.54
C ALA A 150 0.83 2.83 -17.70
N GLU A 151 1.27 1.58 -17.81
CA GLU A 151 0.76 0.65 -18.82
C GLU A 151 -0.74 0.37 -18.60
N GLY A 152 -1.52 0.42 -19.67
CA GLY A 152 -2.98 0.24 -19.61
C GLY A 152 -3.79 1.50 -19.27
N SER A 153 -3.13 2.60 -18.90
CA SER A 153 -3.81 3.88 -18.65
C SER A 153 -4.32 4.52 -19.95
N SER A 154 -5.53 5.06 -19.90
CA SER A 154 -6.15 5.85 -20.96
C SER A 154 -5.80 7.34 -20.91
N LEU A 155 -5.07 7.78 -19.87
CA LEU A 155 -4.58 9.16 -19.76
C LEU A 155 -3.67 9.54 -20.93
N PRO A 156 -3.56 10.82 -21.30
CA PRO A 156 -2.62 11.27 -22.32
C PRO A 156 -1.17 11.23 -21.83
N ASP A 157 -0.23 11.09 -22.76
CA ASP A 157 1.19 11.25 -22.46
C ASP A 157 1.52 12.71 -22.13
N LEU A 158 2.36 12.92 -21.12
CA LEU A 158 2.97 14.21 -20.80
C LEU A 158 3.83 14.69 -21.98
N ASP A 159 3.74 16.00 -22.27
CA ASP A 159 4.59 16.71 -23.22
C ASP A 159 6.08 16.64 -22.84
N ARG A 160 6.37 16.71 -21.54
CA ARG A 160 7.70 16.57 -20.96
C ARG A 160 7.69 15.50 -19.87
N LYS A 161 8.58 14.51 -20.02
CA LYS A 161 8.74 13.38 -19.09
C LYS A 161 9.86 13.58 -18.07
N GLU A 162 10.85 14.41 -18.39
CA GLU A 162 11.99 14.70 -17.51
C GLU A 162 11.74 15.95 -16.66
N TYR A 163 11.84 15.80 -15.34
CA TYR A 163 11.65 16.88 -14.38
C TYR A 163 12.88 17.01 -13.49
N THR A 164 13.32 18.25 -13.30
CA THR A 164 14.39 18.57 -12.34
C THR A 164 13.77 19.39 -11.24
N VAL A 165 13.65 18.82 -10.03
CA VAL A 165 12.90 19.41 -8.94
C VAL A 165 13.80 19.81 -7.77
N ALA A 166 13.42 20.84 -7.01
CA ALA A 166 14.17 21.23 -5.83
C ALA A 166 14.13 20.11 -4.78
N SER A 167 15.28 19.78 -4.19
CA SER A 167 15.43 18.78 -3.11
C SER A 167 14.51 19.05 -1.92
N THR A 168 14.26 20.33 -1.61
CA THR A 168 13.38 20.78 -0.52
C THR A 168 11.88 20.72 -0.85
N MET A 169 11.51 20.54 -2.12
CA MET A 169 10.10 20.49 -2.54
C MET A 169 9.40 19.31 -1.87
N LYS A 170 8.14 19.49 -1.45
CA LYS A 170 7.34 18.39 -0.90
C LYS A 170 6.77 17.52 -2.01
N VAL A 171 6.69 16.21 -1.76
CA VAL A 171 6.10 15.22 -2.69
C VAL A 171 4.63 15.57 -3.00
N GLY A 172 3.87 16.05 -2.01
CA GLY A 172 2.52 16.57 -2.23
C GLY A 172 2.46 17.72 -3.22
N CYS A 173 3.38 18.69 -3.13
CA CYS A 173 3.46 19.80 -4.09
C CYS A 173 3.82 19.30 -5.49
N PHE A 174 4.77 18.37 -5.60
CA PHE A 174 5.10 17.72 -6.88
C PHE A 174 3.88 17.03 -7.49
N SER A 175 3.11 16.35 -6.64
CA SER A 175 1.93 15.59 -7.05
C SER A 175 0.84 16.52 -7.60
N VAL A 176 0.59 17.65 -6.93
CA VAL A 176 -0.34 18.67 -7.43
C VAL A 176 0.12 19.23 -8.77
N LEU A 177 1.42 19.57 -8.92
CA LEU A 177 1.96 20.10 -10.17
C LEU A 177 1.77 19.14 -11.36
N LEU A 178 2.06 17.84 -11.15
CA LEU A 178 1.85 16.84 -12.19
C LEU A 178 0.38 16.62 -12.50
N ARG A 179 -0.48 16.57 -11.48
CA ARG A 179 -1.93 16.44 -11.68
C ARG A 179 -2.49 17.63 -12.44
N GLU A 180 -2.10 18.86 -12.12
CA GLU A 180 -2.56 20.06 -12.84
C GLU A 180 -2.15 20.02 -14.31
N ARG A 181 -0.94 19.54 -14.62
CA ARG A 181 -0.51 19.35 -16.03
C ARG A 181 -1.30 18.29 -16.76
N ILE A 182 -1.61 17.17 -16.10
CA ILE A 182 -2.32 16.05 -16.73
C ILE A 182 -3.81 16.40 -16.86
N ALA A 183 -4.45 16.84 -15.77
CA ALA A 183 -5.86 17.22 -15.67
C ALA A 183 -6.23 18.47 -16.47
N ALA A 184 -5.25 19.28 -16.91
CA ALA A 184 -5.51 20.30 -17.93
C ALA A 184 -6.04 19.71 -19.25
N THR A 185 -5.85 18.40 -19.45
CA THR A 185 -6.18 17.68 -20.68
C THR A 185 -7.28 16.63 -20.52
N VAL A 186 -7.69 16.29 -19.29
CA VAL A 186 -8.60 15.18 -18.97
C VAL A 186 -9.44 15.48 -17.72
N THR A 187 -10.60 14.81 -17.59
CA THR A 187 -11.51 14.99 -16.46
C THR A 187 -11.36 13.92 -15.36
N GLU A 188 -10.63 12.86 -15.68
CA GLU A 188 -10.40 11.68 -14.88
C GLU A 188 -9.45 11.99 -13.70
N PRO A 189 -9.62 11.31 -12.54
CA PRO A 189 -8.68 11.44 -11.44
C PRO A 189 -7.30 10.94 -11.87
N VAL A 190 -6.23 11.58 -11.38
CA VAL A 190 -4.85 11.22 -11.73
C VAL A 190 -4.09 10.79 -10.48
N PHE A 191 -3.69 9.53 -10.46
CA PHE A 191 -2.90 8.91 -9.41
C PHE A 191 -1.45 8.78 -9.87
N LEU A 192 -0.50 9.04 -8.96
CA LEU A 192 0.93 8.96 -9.23
C LEU A 192 1.55 7.84 -8.40
N PHE A 193 2.56 7.16 -8.94
CA PHE A 193 3.10 5.94 -8.37
C PHE A 193 4.63 5.90 -8.42
N LEU A 194 5.24 5.25 -7.42
CA LEU A 194 6.61 4.76 -7.44
C LEU A 194 6.58 3.23 -7.48
N GLY A 195 6.84 2.65 -8.66
CA GLY A 195 6.60 1.22 -8.88
C GLY A 195 5.12 0.88 -8.67
N SER A 196 4.83 0.02 -7.69
CA SER A 196 3.45 -0.35 -7.30
C SER A 196 2.84 0.54 -6.20
N ARG A 197 3.59 1.53 -5.69
CA ARG A 197 3.21 2.32 -4.50
C ARG A 197 2.59 3.65 -4.89
N LEU A 198 1.49 4.03 -4.26
CA LEU A 198 0.81 5.31 -4.51
C LEU A 198 1.54 6.48 -3.82
N LEU A 199 1.75 7.58 -4.55
CA LEU A 199 2.31 8.82 -4.05
C LEU A 199 1.21 9.71 -3.44
N THR A 200 1.02 9.61 -2.12
CA THR A 200 0.09 10.46 -1.34
C THR A 200 0.78 11.31 -0.26
N ALA A 201 2.10 11.16 -0.08
CA ALA A 201 2.83 11.81 1.01
C ALA A 201 2.94 13.34 0.84
N ASN A 202 2.21 14.10 1.65
CA ASN A 202 2.24 15.56 1.60
C ASN A 202 3.43 16.20 2.34
N GLN A 203 4.11 15.46 3.24
CA GLN A 203 5.13 16.04 4.13
C GLN A 203 6.56 15.54 3.89
N ILE A 204 6.75 14.52 3.05
CA ILE A 204 8.10 14.03 2.67
C ILE A 204 8.70 15.00 1.63
N SER A 205 10.00 15.28 1.75
CA SER A 205 10.74 16.06 0.73
C SER A 205 11.10 15.19 -0.48
N MET A 206 11.28 15.80 -1.65
CA MET A 206 11.75 15.08 -2.84
C MET A 206 13.13 14.46 -2.61
N GLN A 207 13.97 15.08 -1.76
CA GLN A 207 15.25 14.51 -1.33
C GLN A 207 15.07 13.19 -0.56
N GLU A 208 14.24 13.17 0.48
CA GLU A 208 13.97 11.97 1.27
C GLU A 208 13.37 10.84 0.42
N LEU A 209 12.46 11.20 -0.49
CA LEU A 209 11.87 10.27 -1.46
C LEU A 209 12.94 9.66 -2.36
N TYR A 210 13.81 10.51 -2.91
CA TYR A 210 14.89 10.13 -3.81
C TYR A 210 15.93 9.24 -3.15
N ASP A 211 16.36 9.56 -1.93
CA ASP A 211 17.36 8.77 -1.22
C ASP A 211 16.89 7.34 -0.94
N SER A 212 15.57 7.15 -0.80
CA SER A 212 14.95 5.85 -0.51
C SER A 212 14.53 5.06 -1.77
N HIS A 213 14.29 5.72 -2.91
CA HIS A 213 13.62 5.10 -4.06
C HIS A 213 14.26 5.37 -5.43
N LYS A 214 15.40 6.06 -5.51
CA LYS A 214 16.11 6.23 -6.79
C LYS A 214 16.53 4.88 -7.37
N ASP A 215 16.55 4.81 -8.69
CA ASP A 215 17.05 3.65 -9.41
C ASP A 215 18.60 3.65 -9.44
N LYS A 216 19.19 2.55 -9.91
CA LYS A 216 20.65 2.34 -9.95
C LYS A 216 21.37 3.33 -10.87
N ASP A 217 20.64 3.91 -11.81
CA ASP A 217 21.13 4.97 -12.69
C ASP A 217 21.13 6.38 -12.05
N GLY A 218 20.55 6.55 -10.86
CA GLY A 218 20.43 7.84 -10.18
C GLY A 218 19.20 8.66 -10.58
N LEU A 219 18.22 8.10 -11.27
CA LEU A 219 16.95 8.76 -11.60
C LEU A 219 15.81 8.24 -10.71
N LEU A 220 14.83 9.09 -10.41
CA LEU A 220 13.59 8.69 -9.74
C LEU A 220 12.48 8.45 -10.78
N TYR A 221 11.87 7.27 -10.80
CA TYR A 221 10.86 6.91 -11.80
C TYR A 221 9.46 6.93 -11.22
N VAL A 222 8.63 7.86 -11.69
CA VAL A 222 7.22 8.00 -11.30
C VAL A 222 6.32 7.60 -12.46
N THR A 223 5.29 6.81 -12.19
CA THR A 223 4.24 6.51 -13.17
C THR A 223 2.91 7.16 -12.80
N TYR A 224 2.02 7.36 -13.76
CA TYR A 224 0.68 7.90 -13.49
C TYR A 224 -0.44 7.15 -14.23
N SER A 225 -1.60 7.04 -13.60
CA SER A 225 -2.79 6.40 -14.17
C SER A 225 -4.09 6.97 -13.60
N GLU A 226 -5.22 6.70 -14.27
CA GLU A 226 -6.57 7.00 -13.80
C GLU A 226 -7.14 5.98 -12.82
N HIS A 227 -6.44 4.85 -12.64
CA HIS A 227 -6.86 3.76 -11.77
C HIS A 227 -6.18 3.86 -10.40
N ALA A 228 -6.98 3.97 -9.33
CA ALA A 228 -6.48 3.76 -7.98
C ALA A 228 -6.18 2.26 -7.77
N PRO A 229 -5.10 1.89 -7.06
CA PRO A 229 -4.80 0.47 -6.82
C PRO A 229 -5.84 -0.15 -5.88
N GLU A 230 -6.28 -1.37 -6.19
CA GLU A 230 -7.27 -2.12 -5.38
C GLU A 230 -6.74 -2.49 -3.99
N ASN A 231 -5.41 -2.45 -3.79
CA ASN A 231 -4.72 -2.58 -2.50
C ASN A 231 -3.71 -1.43 -2.37
N VAL A 232 -4.04 -0.43 -1.56
CA VAL A 232 -3.25 0.81 -1.47
C VAL A 232 -2.04 0.60 -0.55
N VAL A 233 -0.85 0.48 -1.13
CA VAL A 233 0.42 0.69 -0.42
C VAL A 233 0.88 2.11 -0.71
N CYS A 234 0.71 3.01 0.27
CA CYS A 234 1.14 4.40 0.16
C CYS A 234 2.66 4.53 0.40
N VAL A 235 3.32 5.40 -0.36
CA VAL A 235 4.70 5.79 -0.04
C VAL A 235 4.68 6.62 1.24
N GLY A 236 5.29 6.11 2.31
CA GLY A 236 5.33 6.80 3.61
C GLY A 236 5.17 5.93 4.84
N GLU A 237 5.09 4.61 4.73
CA GLU A 237 5.11 3.70 5.89
C GLU A 237 6.57 3.36 6.24
N TYR A 238 6.98 3.41 7.50
CA TYR A 238 8.35 3.19 7.96
C TYR A 238 9.01 1.90 7.44
N ARG A 239 8.19 0.89 7.12
CA ARG A 239 8.59 -0.39 6.49
C ARG A 239 9.02 -0.26 5.03
N SER A 240 8.62 0.81 4.36
CA SER A 240 8.93 1.08 2.97
C SER A 240 10.27 1.79 2.78
N THR A 241 10.81 2.43 3.84
CA THR A 241 12.10 3.15 3.84
C THR A 241 13.18 2.48 4.69
N HIS A 242 12.84 1.45 5.47
CA HIS A 242 13.79 0.67 6.27
C HIS A 242 13.63 -0.81 5.93
N ASP A 243 14.72 -1.45 5.52
CA ASP A 243 14.70 -2.87 5.22
C ASP A 243 14.47 -3.70 6.50
N LEU A 244 14.25 -5.01 6.36
CA LEU A 244 13.97 -5.87 7.51
C LEU A 244 15.15 -5.95 8.49
N VAL A 245 16.38 -5.80 8.01
CA VAL A 245 17.59 -5.85 8.83
C VAL A 245 17.68 -4.58 9.68
N GLU A 246 17.49 -3.42 9.06
CA GLU A 246 17.47 -2.11 9.74
C GLU A 246 16.37 -2.04 10.80
N ARG A 247 15.16 -2.53 10.49
CA ARG A 247 14.05 -2.56 11.46
C ARG A 247 14.33 -3.46 12.65
N LYS A 248 14.92 -4.63 12.42
CA LYS A 248 15.35 -5.54 13.51
C LYS A 248 16.46 -4.92 14.36
N GLN A 249 17.38 -4.20 13.72
CA GLN A 249 18.44 -3.48 14.42
C GLN A 249 17.85 -2.39 15.32
N ASP A 250 16.88 -1.61 14.82
CA ASP A 250 16.18 -0.60 15.61
C ASP A 250 15.46 -1.19 16.83
N ALA A 251 14.82 -2.35 16.66
CA ALA A 251 14.19 -3.06 17.76
C ALA A 251 15.21 -3.57 18.79
N ALA A 252 16.34 -4.11 18.31
CA ALA A 252 17.43 -4.60 19.17
C ALA A 252 18.09 -3.46 19.97
N GLU A 253 18.30 -2.30 19.37
CA GLU A 253 18.85 -1.11 20.04
C GLU A 253 17.92 -0.61 21.16
N ALA A 254 16.62 -0.56 20.90
CA ALA A 254 15.63 -0.20 21.92
C ALA A 254 15.62 -1.24 23.07
N ALA A 255 15.65 -2.53 22.72
CA ALA A 255 15.67 -3.61 23.70
C ALA A 255 16.94 -3.60 24.56
N ALA A 256 18.11 -3.29 23.98
CA ALA A 256 19.38 -3.16 24.72
C ALA A 256 19.34 -2.03 25.77
N MET A 257 18.53 -1.00 25.53
CA MET A 257 18.27 0.07 26.49
C MET A 257 17.14 -0.26 27.49
N GLY A 258 16.50 -1.43 27.37
CA GLY A 258 15.32 -1.79 28.17
C GLY A 258 14.09 -0.94 27.83
N LYS A 259 14.01 -0.40 26.61
CA LYS A 259 12.96 0.52 26.16
C LYS A 259 12.14 -0.05 25.02
N ILE A 260 11.07 0.65 24.68
CA ILE A 260 10.08 0.20 23.70
C ILE A 260 10.20 1.01 22.40
N PRO A 261 10.46 0.37 21.25
CA PRO A 261 10.50 1.02 19.97
C PRO A 261 9.08 1.18 19.39
N ILE A 262 8.71 2.42 19.08
CA ILE A 262 7.41 2.77 18.53
C ILE A 262 7.60 3.56 17.24
N ILE A 263 6.90 3.13 16.19
CA ILE A 263 6.76 3.83 14.93
C ILE A 263 5.40 4.51 14.90
N CYS A 264 5.39 5.84 14.77
CA CYS A 264 4.17 6.66 14.75
C CYS A 264 3.99 7.35 13.39
N GLU A 265 2.86 7.11 12.74
CA GLU A 265 2.59 7.62 11.39
C GLU A 265 1.25 8.33 11.29
N LYS A 266 1.19 9.45 10.57
CA LYS A 266 -0.03 10.25 10.46
C LYS A 266 -1.07 9.52 9.61
N ARG A 267 -2.34 9.52 10.05
CA ARG A 267 -3.46 9.05 9.23
C ARG A 267 -3.85 10.06 8.17
N GLU A 268 -4.30 9.56 7.03
CA GLU A 268 -4.85 10.37 5.95
C GLU A 268 -6.09 11.16 6.43
N GLY A 269 -6.27 12.38 5.93
CA GLY A 269 -7.35 13.28 6.33
C GLY A 269 -7.10 14.05 7.64
N SER A 270 -6.06 13.71 8.40
CA SER A 270 -5.82 14.39 9.68
C SER A 270 -5.35 15.85 9.53
N LEU A 271 -5.88 16.75 10.39
CA LEU A 271 -5.61 18.19 10.41
C LEU A 271 -4.36 18.61 11.21
N VAL A 272 -3.64 17.65 11.82
CA VAL A 272 -2.34 17.93 12.48
C VAL A 272 -1.18 17.81 11.49
N THR A 273 -0.08 18.52 11.77
CA THR A 273 1.17 18.34 11.02
C THR A 273 1.77 16.95 11.23
N ASP A 274 2.57 16.51 10.27
CA ASP A 274 3.39 15.30 10.44
C ASP A 274 4.43 15.49 11.56
N LEU A 275 4.73 14.41 12.29
CA LEU A 275 5.80 14.36 13.27
C LEU A 275 7.13 14.40 12.52
N ILE A 276 8.06 15.23 12.99
CA ILE A 276 9.41 15.38 12.40
C ILE A 276 10.17 14.05 12.40
N LYS A 277 9.94 13.20 13.41
CA LYS A 277 10.51 11.86 13.51
C LYS A 277 9.37 10.85 13.61
N LYS A 278 9.55 9.68 12.99
CA LYS A 278 8.58 8.57 13.05
C LYS A 278 8.94 7.51 14.10
N LYS A 279 10.23 7.27 14.32
CA LYS A 279 10.74 6.37 15.35
C LYS A 279 10.87 7.08 16.69
N PHE A 280 10.31 6.46 17.72
CA PHE A 280 10.39 6.87 19.11
C PHE A 280 10.80 5.68 19.96
N VAL A 281 11.55 5.97 21.03
CA VAL A 281 11.92 5.00 22.04
C VAL A 281 11.37 5.50 23.37
N VAL A 282 10.50 4.72 23.99
CA VAL A 282 9.75 5.14 25.18
C VAL A 282 9.99 4.22 26.37
N GLU A 283 9.78 4.75 27.58
CA GLU A 283 9.92 3.97 28.81
C GLU A 283 8.77 2.95 28.93
N PRO A 284 9.04 1.68 29.28
CA PRO A 284 8.01 0.64 29.40
C PRO A 284 6.90 0.97 30.41
N THR A 285 7.21 1.80 31.41
CA THR A 285 6.31 2.22 32.48
C THR A 285 5.34 3.34 32.07
N MET A 286 5.57 3.99 30.92
CA MET A 286 4.62 4.98 30.41
C MET A 286 3.31 4.31 30.01
N THR A 287 2.20 5.03 30.13
CA THR A 287 0.94 4.58 29.54
C THR A 287 0.85 5.00 28.07
N VAL A 288 0.02 4.31 27.29
CA VAL A 288 -0.28 4.72 25.91
C VAL A 288 -0.79 6.18 25.86
N GLY A 289 -1.60 6.58 26.84
CA GLY A 289 -2.06 7.98 26.98
C GLY A 289 -0.91 8.97 27.24
N MET A 290 0.08 8.61 28.05
CA MET A 290 1.27 9.45 28.26
C MET A 290 2.11 9.57 26.98
N VAL A 291 2.24 8.49 26.21
CA VAL A 291 2.92 8.52 24.90
C VAL A 291 2.18 9.45 23.94
N ALA A 292 0.85 9.33 23.83
CA ALA A 292 0.02 10.21 23.02
C ALA A 292 0.16 11.70 23.43
N ALA A 293 0.22 11.99 24.74
CA ALA A 293 0.43 13.35 25.24
C ALA A 293 1.82 13.91 24.91
N VAL A 294 2.87 13.07 24.93
CA VAL A 294 4.23 13.48 24.52
C VAL A 294 4.28 13.77 23.02
N LEU A 295 3.62 12.96 22.20
CA LEU A 295 3.56 13.13 20.75
C LEU A 295 2.68 14.31 20.34
N SER A 296 1.59 14.57 21.07
CA SER A 296 0.71 15.74 20.91
C SER A 296 1.51 17.06 20.96
N LYS A 297 2.49 17.16 21.86
CA LYS A 297 3.35 18.36 21.97
C LYS A 297 4.29 18.57 20.78
N ARG A 298 4.43 17.57 19.90
CA ARG A 298 5.34 17.59 18.74
C ARG A 298 4.60 17.78 17.42
N VAL A 299 3.28 17.98 17.47
CA VAL A 299 2.44 18.31 16.31
C VAL A 299 1.82 19.69 16.46
N THR A 300 1.53 20.33 15.34
CA THR A 300 0.88 21.64 15.26
C THR A 300 -0.47 21.50 14.56
N SER A 301 -1.48 22.26 14.99
CA SER A 301 -2.80 22.33 14.35
C SER A 301 -3.47 23.68 14.63
N GLU A 302 -4.41 24.07 13.79
CA GLU A 302 -5.28 25.24 13.99
C GLU A 302 -6.36 25.00 15.07
N VAL A 303 -6.68 23.74 15.37
CA VAL A 303 -7.79 23.33 16.27
C VAL A 303 -7.30 22.81 17.63
N GLY A 304 -5.98 22.76 17.85
CA GLY A 304 -5.34 22.30 19.09
C GLY A 304 -4.35 21.14 18.90
N HIS A 305 -3.47 20.92 19.88
CA HIS A 305 -2.36 19.96 19.78
C HIS A 305 -2.73 18.49 20.05
N HIS A 306 -4.01 18.18 20.25
CA HIS A 306 -4.42 16.86 20.70
C HIS A 306 -4.44 15.85 19.55
N ILE A 307 -3.75 14.71 19.74
CA ILE A 307 -3.81 13.58 18.81
C ILE A 307 -4.33 12.33 19.49
N PHE A 308 -5.01 11.50 18.70
CA PHE A 308 -5.40 10.15 19.03
C PHE A 308 -4.41 9.20 18.38
N LEU A 309 -3.97 8.17 19.11
CA LEU A 309 -3.18 7.08 18.56
C LEU A 309 -4.11 5.94 18.14
N PHE A 310 -3.67 5.14 17.18
CA PHE A 310 -4.48 4.09 16.57
C PHE A 310 -3.64 2.84 16.32
N ILE A 311 -4.30 1.69 16.37
CA ILE A 311 -3.77 0.44 15.81
C ILE A 311 -4.80 -0.17 14.87
N GLY A 312 -4.43 -0.36 13.60
CA GLY A 312 -5.41 -0.52 12.53
C GLY A 312 -6.42 0.62 12.58
N ASP A 313 -7.71 0.30 12.68
CA ASP A 313 -8.82 1.26 12.80
C ASP A 313 -9.25 1.57 14.23
N SER A 314 -8.67 0.91 15.23
CA SER A 314 -9.04 1.09 16.63
C SER A 314 -8.32 2.28 17.25
N VAL A 315 -9.06 3.19 17.87
CA VAL A 315 -8.53 4.34 18.62
C VAL A 315 -8.02 3.91 19.99
N LEU A 316 -6.84 4.38 20.38
CA LEU A 316 -6.17 4.13 21.66
C LEU A 316 -6.41 5.27 22.66
N THR A 317 -7.65 5.75 22.79
CA THR A 317 -8.00 6.88 23.66
C THR A 317 -7.78 6.56 25.13
N ALA A 318 -7.08 7.45 25.84
CA ALA A 318 -7.02 7.54 27.31
C ALA A 318 -6.78 6.21 28.06
N SER A 319 -6.11 5.24 27.44
CA SER A 319 -5.84 3.96 28.09
C SER A 319 -4.75 4.11 29.15
N SER A 320 -5.05 3.71 30.39
CA SER A 320 -4.09 3.53 31.49
C SER A 320 -3.18 2.32 31.30
N ILE A 321 -3.33 1.58 30.20
CA ILE A 321 -2.51 0.43 29.83
C ILE A 321 -1.07 0.89 29.70
N SER A 322 -0.15 0.13 30.29
CA SER A 322 1.28 0.35 30.11
C SER A 322 1.65 0.12 28.65
N ILE A 323 2.54 0.94 28.12
CA ILE A 323 3.02 0.79 26.75
C ILE A 323 3.78 -0.53 26.57
N SER A 324 4.30 -1.12 27.67
CA SER A 324 4.85 -2.47 27.72
C SER A 324 3.84 -3.57 27.41
N ASP A 325 2.70 -3.57 28.10
CA ASP A 325 1.65 -4.58 27.87
C ASP A 325 1.10 -4.45 26.45
N PHE A 326 0.92 -3.20 26.00
CA PHE A 326 0.47 -2.90 24.65
C PHE A 326 1.48 -3.37 23.58
N TYR A 327 2.77 -3.10 23.78
CA TYR A 327 3.85 -3.58 22.90
C TYR A 327 3.90 -5.10 22.83
N ASN A 328 3.78 -5.81 23.96
CA ASN A 328 3.80 -7.27 23.97
C ASN A 328 2.61 -7.89 23.23
N ALA A 329 1.45 -7.20 23.25
CA ALA A 329 0.25 -7.66 22.56
C ALA A 329 0.25 -7.38 21.05
N TYR A 330 0.92 -6.31 20.61
CA TYR A 330 0.72 -5.77 19.26
C TYR A 330 2.00 -5.46 18.46
N LYS A 331 3.19 -5.70 19.00
CA LYS A 331 4.41 -5.56 18.21
C LYS A 331 4.37 -6.49 17.00
N ASP A 332 5.03 -6.05 15.94
CA ASP A 332 5.23 -6.88 14.78
C ASP A 332 6.11 -8.08 15.11
N ALA A 333 5.70 -9.26 14.65
CA ALA A 333 6.38 -10.51 14.96
C ALA A 333 7.66 -10.71 14.13
N GLU A 334 7.77 -10.06 12.97
CA GLU A 334 8.92 -10.21 12.09
C GLU A 334 10.06 -9.28 12.47
N ASP A 335 9.76 -8.02 12.81
CA ASP A 335 10.77 -7.00 13.10
C ASP A 335 10.89 -6.56 14.56
N GLY A 336 9.86 -6.81 15.40
CA GLY A 336 9.86 -6.44 16.81
C GLY A 336 9.56 -4.97 17.11
N LEU A 337 9.07 -4.18 16.14
CA LEU A 337 8.65 -2.79 16.31
C LEU A 337 7.13 -2.72 16.58
N LEU A 338 6.69 -1.69 17.32
CA LEU A 338 5.27 -1.40 17.49
C LEU A 338 4.84 -0.28 16.53
N TYR A 339 3.88 -0.58 15.67
CA TYR A 339 3.35 0.35 14.68
C TYR A 339 2.03 0.94 15.15
N VAL A 340 1.97 2.26 15.22
CA VAL A 340 0.75 3.01 15.53
C VAL A 340 0.57 4.14 14.54
N SER A 341 -0.68 4.47 14.24
CA SER A 341 -1.01 5.67 13.47
C SER A 341 -1.62 6.76 14.35
N TYR A 342 -1.66 8.02 13.91
CA TYR A 342 -2.22 9.11 14.70
C TYR A 342 -3.03 10.12 13.89
N SER A 343 -4.00 10.75 14.54
CA SER A 343 -4.85 11.80 13.95
C SER A 343 -5.34 12.81 15.00
N SER A 344 -5.56 14.06 14.62
CA SER A 344 -6.36 15.03 15.40
C SER A 344 -7.85 14.74 15.43
N GLU A 345 -8.33 13.92 14.50
CA GLU A 345 -9.73 13.57 14.38
C GLU A 345 -9.98 12.21 15.04
N LEU A 346 -11.00 12.15 15.89
CA LEU A 346 -11.64 10.89 16.24
C LEU A 346 -12.34 10.37 14.97
N PRO A 347 -12.18 9.09 14.58
CA PRO A 347 -12.89 8.54 13.45
C PRO A 347 -14.39 8.63 13.75
N PRO A 348 -15.22 8.99 12.75
CA PRO A 348 -16.62 9.26 13.00
C PRO A 348 -17.41 8.06 13.54
N LEU A 349 -16.95 6.80 13.35
CA LEU A 349 -17.80 5.61 13.55
C LEU A 349 -17.08 4.30 13.95
N THR A 350 -15.99 4.32 14.74
CA THR A 350 -15.40 3.08 15.30
C THR A 350 -15.65 3.00 16.81
N PRO A 351 -16.08 1.85 17.37
CA PRO A 351 -16.22 1.70 18.81
C PRO A 351 -14.89 2.02 19.50
N GLN A 352 -14.93 2.98 20.42
CA GLN A 352 -13.82 3.27 21.33
C GLN A 352 -13.33 1.94 21.94
N LEU A 353 -12.01 1.75 22.01
CA LEU A 353 -11.41 0.55 22.58
C LEU A 353 -11.83 0.46 24.06
N GLY A 354 -12.91 -0.25 24.36
CA GLY A 354 -13.38 -0.37 25.72
C GLY A 354 -12.51 -1.34 26.55
N GLN A 355 -12.71 -1.34 27.87
CA GLN A 355 -11.90 -2.08 28.85
C GLN A 355 -11.73 -3.56 28.49
N TYR A 356 -12.67 -4.17 27.77
CA TYR A 356 -12.56 -5.56 27.34
C TYR A 356 -11.37 -5.81 26.41
N LYS A 357 -11.19 -4.98 25.37
CA LYS A 357 -10.06 -5.14 24.43
C LYS A 357 -8.70 -4.84 25.08
N ALA A 358 -8.70 -4.06 26.17
CA ALA A 358 -7.55 -3.82 27.02
C ALA A 358 -7.18 -5.04 27.90
N SER A 359 -8.17 -5.84 28.30
CA SER A 359 -8.01 -6.93 29.27
C SER A 359 -7.66 -8.28 28.64
N TYR A 360 -7.82 -8.43 27.32
CA TYR A 360 -7.63 -9.70 26.61
C TYR A 360 -6.90 -9.48 25.30
N THR A 361 -5.99 -10.38 24.92
CA THR A 361 -5.30 -10.31 23.62
C THR A 361 -6.25 -10.60 22.46
N HIS A 362 -5.96 -10.12 21.24
CA HIS A 362 -6.78 -10.40 20.06
C HIS A 362 -6.99 -11.91 19.85
N LYS A 363 -5.95 -12.71 20.04
CA LYS A 363 -6.01 -14.18 19.92
C LYS A 363 -6.95 -14.82 20.95
N GLU A 364 -6.98 -14.30 22.18
CA GLU A 364 -7.90 -14.78 23.21
C GLU A 364 -9.34 -14.39 22.92
N ARG A 365 -9.57 -13.18 22.43
CA ARG A 365 -10.90 -12.70 22.05
C ARG A 365 -11.47 -13.50 20.88
N VAL A 366 -10.70 -13.70 19.81
CA VAL A 366 -11.12 -14.57 18.68
C VAL A 366 -11.49 -15.97 19.17
N ARG A 367 -10.66 -16.57 20.02
CA ARG A 367 -10.93 -17.90 20.59
C ARG A 367 -12.22 -17.94 21.41
N ASP A 368 -12.49 -16.91 22.21
CA ASP A 368 -13.68 -16.83 23.07
C ASP A 368 -14.95 -16.60 22.23
N ALA A 369 -14.88 -15.73 21.22
CA ALA A 369 -15.97 -15.47 20.29
C ALA A 369 -16.31 -16.71 19.45
N GLU A 370 -15.31 -17.43 18.93
CA GLU A 370 -15.53 -18.67 18.18
C GLU A 370 -16.24 -19.74 19.00
N LYS A 371 -15.87 -19.89 20.29
CA LYS A 371 -16.56 -20.80 21.20
C LYS A 371 -18.03 -20.42 21.41
N ALA A 372 -18.33 -19.13 21.51
CA ALA A 372 -19.71 -18.67 21.64
C ALA A 372 -20.53 -18.98 20.39
N LEU A 373 -19.97 -18.71 19.21
CA LEU A 373 -20.62 -18.97 17.92
C LEU A 373 -20.88 -20.47 17.70
N GLN A 374 -19.98 -21.35 18.15
CA GLN A 374 -20.20 -22.80 18.13
C GLN A 374 -21.36 -23.26 19.02
N MET A 375 -21.81 -22.41 19.95
CA MET A 375 -22.96 -22.67 20.82
C MET A 375 -24.21 -21.90 20.36
N ASP A 376 -24.24 -21.42 19.12
CA ASP A 376 -25.33 -20.61 18.55
C ASP A 376 -25.61 -19.32 19.34
N LYS A 377 -24.54 -18.74 19.92
CA LYS A 377 -24.61 -17.49 20.69
C LYS A 377 -23.76 -16.41 20.05
N LEU A 378 -24.35 -15.23 19.90
CA LEU A 378 -23.70 -13.99 19.51
C LEU A 378 -22.84 -13.48 20.68
N PRO A 379 -21.51 -13.34 20.48
CA PRO A 379 -20.61 -12.75 21.45
C PRO A 379 -20.68 -11.22 21.40
N ILE A 380 -21.17 -10.61 22.49
CA ILE A 380 -21.42 -9.16 22.57
C ILE A 380 -20.70 -8.59 23.78
N ILE A 381 -20.01 -7.48 23.59
CA ILE A 381 -19.40 -6.67 24.66
C ILE A 381 -20.23 -5.41 24.83
N CYS A 382 -20.80 -5.20 26.01
CA CYS A 382 -21.53 -3.97 26.35
C CYS A 382 -20.76 -3.18 27.42
N GLU A 383 -20.36 -1.96 27.08
CA GLU A 383 -19.56 -1.11 27.95
C GLU A 383 -20.15 0.30 28.09
N ARG A 384 -19.76 1.01 29.14
CA ARG A 384 -20.27 2.36 29.36
C ARG A 384 -19.75 3.32 28.29
N LYS A 385 -20.62 4.18 27.75
CA LYS A 385 -20.25 5.29 26.88
C LYS A 385 -19.51 6.37 27.68
N ASP A 386 -18.42 6.91 27.13
CA ASP A 386 -17.71 8.03 27.73
C ASP A 386 -18.63 9.25 27.93
N GLY A 387 -18.53 9.88 29.10
CA GLY A 387 -19.39 11.01 29.48
C GLY A 387 -20.72 10.63 30.13
N SER A 388 -21.07 9.34 30.22
CA SER A 388 -22.26 8.90 30.94
C SER A 388 -22.11 9.07 32.47
N CYS A 389 -23.17 9.50 33.15
CA CYS A 389 -23.17 9.58 34.63
C CYS A 389 -23.42 8.22 35.31
N ILE A 390 -23.71 7.18 34.50
CA ILE A 390 -23.97 5.82 34.97
C ILE A 390 -22.65 5.14 35.39
N PRO A 391 -22.61 4.39 36.50
CA PRO A 391 -21.49 3.51 36.82
C PRO A 391 -21.15 2.48 35.72
N ALA A 392 -19.88 2.08 35.66
CA ALA A 392 -19.45 0.96 34.82
C ALA A 392 -19.96 -0.37 35.41
N ILE A 393 -20.52 -1.25 34.58
CA ILE A 393 -20.89 -2.61 34.98
C ILE A 393 -19.65 -3.50 35.11
N ASN A 394 -19.73 -4.48 36.01
CA ASN A 394 -18.71 -5.49 36.21
C ASN A 394 -18.76 -6.56 35.11
N HIS A 395 -19.96 -7.00 34.72
CA HIS A 395 -20.13 -8.02 33.69
C HIS A 395 -20.45 -7.39 32.35
N ARG A 396 -19.42 -7.27 31.50
CA ARG A 396 -19.53 -6.65 30.16
C ARG A 396 -19.68 -7.62 28.99
N LYS A 397 -19.42 -8.92 29.20
CA LYS A 397 -19.51 -9.94 28.16
C LYS A 397 -20.87 -10.64 28.21
N PHE A 398 -21.57 -10.65 27.09
CA PHE A 398 -22.89 -11.24 26.92
C PHE A 398 -22.86 -12.25 25.78
N LEU A 399 -23.43 -13.43 26.03
CA LEU A 399 -23.61 -14.47 25.03
C LEU A 399 -25.11 -14.61 24.77
N VAL A 400 -25.54 -14.14 23.61
CA VAL A 400 -26.96 -13.94 23.31
C VAL A 400 -27.39 -14.92 22.23
N PRO A 401 -28.54 -15.62 22.35
CA PRO A 401 -28.99 -16.55 21.30
C PRO A 401 -29.10 -15.87 19.93
N GLN A 402 -28.71 -16.57 18.86
CA GLN A 402 -28.66 -15.99 17.52
C GLN A 402 -30.03 -15.73 16.87
N GLU A 403 -31.06 -16.46 17.32
CA GLU A 403 -32.44 -16.44 16.80
C GLU A 403 -33.33 -15.44 17.54
N ILE A 404 -32.85 -14.21 17.72
CA ILE A 404 -33.63 -13.15 18.37
C ILE A 404 -33.69 -11.89 17.51
N SER A 405 -34.69 -11.04 17.75
CA SER A 405 -34.74 -9.71 17.15
C SER A 405 -33.82 -8.72 17.88
N VAL A 406 -33.47 -7.64 17.20
CA VAL A 406 -32.73 -6.52 17.80
C VAL A 406 -33.46 -5.93 19.01
N GLY A 407 -34.80 -5.84 18.95
CA GLY A 407 -35.57 -5.38 20.10
C GLY A 407 -35.41 -6.28 21.32
N LYS A 408 -35.39 -7.60 21.12
CA LYS A 408 -35.15 -8.55 22.21
C LYS A 408 -33.72 -8.48 22.73
N LEU A 409 -32.74 -8.29 21.83
CA LEU A 409 -31.33 -8.07 22.20
C LEU A 409 -31.18 -6.85 23.11
N ILE A 410 -31.77 -5.71 22.71
CA ILE A 410 -31.71 -4.46 23.47
C ILE A 410 -32.36 -4.64 24.85
N GLU A 411 -33.52 -5.30 24.91
CA GLU A 411 -34.21 -5.59 26.17
C GLU A 411 -33.32 -6.44 27.11
N MET A 412 -32.71 -7.51 26.61
CA MET A 412 -31.81 -8.37 27.39
C MET A 412 -30.60 -7.60 27.94
N LEU A 413 -29.99 -6.75 27.11
CA LEU A 413 -28.87 -5.91 27.55
C LEU A 413 -29.32 -4.89 28.59
N LYS A 414 -30.49 -4.25 28.40
CA LYS A 414 -31.07 -3.30 29.35
C LYS A 414 -31.37 -3.95 30.71
N GLU A 415 -32.06 -5.08 30.72
CA GLU A 415 -32.35 -5.83 31.95
C GLU A 415 -31.08 -6.20 32.70
N ARG A 416 -30.05 -6.62 31.96
CA ARG A 416 -28.82 -7.10 32.56
C ARG A 416 -27.93 -5.97 33.09
N VAL A 417 -27.93 -4.81 32.44
CA VAL A 417 -27.29 -3.61 32.98
C VAL A 417 -28.09 -3.03 34.15
N ALA A 418 -29.43 -3.04 34.08
CA ALA A 418 -30.32 -2.57 35.15
C ALA A 418 -30.14 -3.34 36.47
N GLN A 419 -29.71 -4.61 36.41
CA GLN A 419 -29.38 -5.42 37.59
C GLN A 419 -28.14 -4.93 38.33
N GLU A 420 -27.22 -4.25 37.66
CA GLU A 420 -26.01 -3.68 38.27
C GLU A 420 -26.16 -2.18 38.52
N VAL A 421 -26.96 -1.50 37.71
CA VAL A 421 -27.16 -0.06 37.79
C VAL A 421 -28.64 0.27 37.61
N ASP A 422 -29.29 0.64 38.71
CA ASP A 422 -30.72 0.98 38.78
C ASP A 422 -31.03 2.34 38.12
N ALA A 423 -30.77 2.42 36.81
CA ALA A 423 -30.95 3.62 36.01
C ALA A 423 -31.47 3.28 34.60
N PRO A 424 -32.34 4.12 34.00
CA PRO A 424 -32.77 3.93 32.63
C PRO A 424 -31.59 4.17 31.67
N ILE A 425 -31.34 3.20 30.79
CA ILE A 425 -30.23 3.27 29.84
C ILE A 425 -30.71 3.21 28.38
N GLN A 426 -29.89 3.75 27.49
CA GLN A 426 -29.99 3.56 26.06
C GLN A 426 -28.77 2.76 25.57
N ILE A 427 -29.00 1.83 24.63
CA ILE A 427 -27.95 1.03 23.99
C ILE A 427 -27.63 1.63 22.63
N PHE A 428 -26.35 1.71 22.31
CA PHE A 428 -25.82 2.26 21.07
C PHE A 428 -24.92 1.21 20.40
N VAL A 429 -25.02 1.12 19.09
CA VAL A 429 -24.13 0.30 18.25
C VAL A 429 -23.38 1.26 17.33
N ARG A 430 -22.04 1.28 17.43
CA ARG A 430 -21.17 2.29 16.78
C ARG A 430 -21.54 3.76 17.07
N GLY A 431 -22.20 4.03 18.20
CA GLY A 431 -22.60 5.38 18.59
C GLY A 431 -24.00 5.78 18.13
N ASP A 432 -24.62 5.00 17.25
CA ASP A 432 -25.98 5.19 16.76
C ASP A 432 -27.00 4.38 17.55
N ILE A 433 -28.24 4.87 17.54
CA ILE A 433 -29.39 4.16 18.09
C ILE A 433 -29.95 3.27 16.98
N ILE A 434 -30.08 1.97 17.24
CA ILE A 434 -30.76 1.09 16.29
C ILE A 434 -32.26 1.37 16.36
N THR A 435 -32.84 1.78 15.24
CA THR A 435 -34.25 2.16 15.12
C THR A 435 -35.13 1.03 14.62
N ASN A 436 -34.55 0.00 13.98
CA ASN A 436 -35.28 -1.14 13.44
C ASN A 436 -35.32 -2.31 14.43
N TYR A 437 -36.29 -2.28 15.34
CA TYR A 437 -36.41 -3.27 16.42
C TYR A 437 -36.80 -4.69 15.95
N ASN A 438 -37.30 -4.85 14.72
CA ASN A 438 -37.83 -6.11 14.21
C ASN A 438 -36.81 -6.92 13.41
N GLU A 439 -35.66 -6.36 13.06
CA GLU A 439 -34.63 -7.08 12.31
C GLU A 439 -33.96 -8.17 13.16
N PRO A 440 -33.44 -9.25 12.55
CA PRO A 440 -32.67 -10.26 13.26
C PRO A 440 -31.41 -9.66 13.87
N ALA A 441 -31.13 -9.98 15.14
CA ALA A 441 -29.91 -9.54 15.83
C ALA A 441 -28.63 -10.04 15.12
N MET A 442 -28.72 -11.14 14.39
CA MET A 442 -27.64 -11.66 13.56
C MET A 442 -27.24 -10.70 12.42
N GLU A 443 -28.19 -9.97 11.82
CA GLU A 443 -27.88 -9.01 10.75
C GLU A 443 -27.07 -7.83 11.28
N VAL A 444 -27.47 -7.29 12.44
CA VAL A 444 -26.69 -6.27 13.16
C VAL A 444 -25.33 -6.81 13.57
N TYR A 445 -25.28 -8.04 14.09
CA TYR A 445 -24.01 -8.65 14.45
C TYR A 445 -23.07 -8.79 13.25
N GLU A 446 -23.52 -9.32 12.11
CA GLU A 446 -22.70 -9.47 10.91
C GLU A 446 -22.26 -8.14 10.32
N GLY A 447 -23.13 -7.12 10.33
CA GLY A 447 -22.81 -5.79 9.82
C GLY A 447 -21.85 -4.98 10.68
N TYR A 448 -21.83 -5.23 12.00
CA TYR A 448 -21.16 -4.37 12.97
C TYR A 448 -20.11 -5.05 13.86
N LYS A 449 -19.96 -6.38 13.81
CA LYS A 449 -18.90 -7.10 14.55
C LYS A 449 -17.51 -6.63 14.16
N ASP A 450 -16.60 -6.77 15.10
CA ASP A 450 -15.19 -6.42 14.95
C ASP A 450 -14.37 -7.59 14.34
N THR A 451 -13.09 -7.35 14.07
CA THR A 451 -12.17 -8.37 13.52
C THR A 451 -11.90 -9.51 14.51
N ASP A 452 -12.08 -9.25 15.81
CA ASP A 452 -12.01 -10.28 16.86
C ASP A 452 -13.33 -11.06 17.06
N LYS A 453 -14.30 -10.84 16.17
CA LYS A 453 -15.62 -11.49 16.15
C LYS A 453 -16.53 -11.14 17.33
N PHE A 454 -16.25 -10.10 18.12
CA PHE A 454 -17.23 -9.56 19.06
C PHE A 454 -18.04 -8.41 18.43
N LEU A 455 -19.31 -8.28 18.83
CA LEU A 455 -20.07 -7.05 18.62
C LEU A 455 -19.90 -6.13 19.83
N TYR A 456 -19.38 -4.93 19.61
CA TYR A 456 -19.20 -3.92 20.66
C TYR A 456 -20.34 -2.93 20.67
N VAL A 457 -21.01 -2.82 21.82
CA VAL A 457 -22.14 -1.91 22.05
C VAL A 457 -21.85 -1.06 23.28
N THR A 458 -22.41 0.14 23.33
CA THR A 458 -22.26 1.02 24.50
C THR A 458 -23.59 1.37 25.14
N TYR A 459 -23.57 1.69 26.44
CA TYR A 459 -24.75 2.16 27.16
C TYR A 459 -24.54 3.54 27.80
N SER A 460 -25.62 4.33 27.90
CA SER A 460 -25.62 5.66 28.52
C SER A 460 -27.00 6.06 29.08
N ASP A 461 -27.00 7.00 30.03
CA ASP A 461 -28.17 7.75 30.54
C ASP A 461 -28.66 8.84 29.58
N VAL A 462 -27.81 9.28 28.66
CA VAL A 462 -28.11 10.41 27.77
C VAL A 462 -29.10 9.97 26.70
N ARG A 463 -30.29 10.58 26.71
CA ARG A 463 -31.19 10.59 25.55
C ARG A 463 -30.58 11.57 24.55
N SER A 464 -30.29 11.07 23.35
CA SER A 464 -29.71 11.78 22.20
C SER A 464 -30.04 13.27 22.12
#